data_AF-A0A3D4FFH5-F1
#
_entry.id   AF-A0A3D4FFH5-F1
#
_cell.length_a   1.000
_cell.length_b   1.000
_cell.length_c   1.000
_cell.angle_alpha   90.00
_cell.angle_beta   90.00
_cell.angle_gamma   90.00
#
_symmetry.space_group_name_H-M   'P 1'
#
loop_
_entity.id
_entity.type
_entity.pdbx_description
1 polymer ?
#
loop_
_entity_poly.entity_id
_entity_poly.type
_entity_poly.pdbx_seq_one_letter_code
_entity_poly.pdbx_strand_id
1 'polypeptide(L)'
;MLVEKDKNVISGNTVLKPKTTSVPKRQEDKKHSHKTKIEKKQILKRRLKLIRNIGLSFVVAIVILFRYSSIYRTQGDIIKKQEEIYNVREQNESMKVELIKFNNLKYIEDIATTKLKMKKPNAGVAIYCNLEQVEVPHGEKVVEESKEGFFEKIKNILF
;
A
#
# COMPACT_ATOMS: atom_id res chain seq x y z
N MET A 1 -51.75 52.19 19.84
CA MET A 1 -50.62 53.14 19.74
C MET A 1 -50.11 53.42 21.14
N LEU A 2 -48.96 52.86 21.52
CA LEU A 2 -48.29 53.25 22.77
C LEU A 2 -47.53 54.54 22.48
N VAL A 3 -48.13 55.66 22.86
CA VAL A 3 -47.54 56.99 22.71
C VAL A 3 -46.45 57.12 23.76
N GLU A 4 -45.21 57.09 23.29
CA GLU A 4 -44.00 57.36 24.06
C GLU A 4 -44.08 58.82 24.53
N LYS A 5 -44.29 59.02 25.84
CA LYS A 5 -44.24 60.35 26.45
C LYS A 5 -42.77 60.70 26.65
N ASP A 6 -42.21 61.38 25.66
CA ASP A 6 -40.96 62.12 25.82
C ASP A 6 -41.11 63.09 26.99
N LYS A 7 -40.30 62.86 28.02
CA LYS A 7 -40.32 63.61 29.26
C LYS A 7 -39.49 64.86 29.05
N ASN A 8 -40.17 65.98 28.85
CA ASN A 8 -39.58 67.31 29.06
C ASN A 8 -39.25 67.44 30.56
N VAL A 9 -37.98 67.23 30.93
CA VAL A 9 -37.50 67.40 32.31
C VAL A 9 -36.92 68.79 32.43
N ILE A 10 -37.68 69.70 33.05
CA ILE A 10 -37.18 71.04 33.38
C ILE A 10 -36.48 70.96 34.75
N SER A 11 -35.18 71.22 34.74
CA SER A 11 -34.32 71.23 35.92
C SER A 11 -34.37 72.59 36.60
N GLY A 12 -35.21 72.74 37.62
CA GLY A 12 -35.21 73.89 38.54
C GLY A 12 -34.63 73.53 39.91
N ASN A 13 -34.04 74.50 40.61
CA ASN A 13 -33.34 74.31 41.89
C ASN A 13 -34.25 73.90 43.06
N THR A 14 -35.57 73.85 42.87
CA THR A 14 -36.57 73.63 43.94
C THR A 14 -37.46 72.41 43.69
N VAL A 15 -37.12 71.50 42.77
CA VAL A 15 -38.00 70.36 42.46
C VAL A 15 -37.65 69.13 43.31
N LEU A 16 -38.64 68.66 44.09
CA LEU A 16 -38.57 67.38 44.82
C LEU A 16 -38.39 66.21 43.84
N LYS A 17 -37.38 65.36 44.09
CA LYS A 17 -37.09 64.18 43.26
C LYS A 17 -38.34 63.28 43.17
N PRO A 18 -38.81 62.92 41.97
CA PRO A 18 -39.96 62.04 41.84
C PRO A 18 -39.62 60.66 42.40
N LYS A 19 -40.40 60.17 43.36
CA LYS A 19 -40.32 58.78 43.83
C LYS A 19 -40.82 57.87 42.71
N THR A 20 -39.89 57.25 42.00
CA THR A 20 -40.21 56.15 41.10
C THR A 20 -40.37 54.87 41.93
N THR A 21 -41.60 54.38 42.06
CA THR A 21 -41.83 52.99 42.46
C THR A 21 -41.25 52.10 41.36
N SER A 22 -40.06 51.56 41.60
CA SER A 22 -39.48 50.55 40.73
C SER A 22 -40.34 49.29 40.82
N VAL A 23 -41.05 48.99 39.74
CA VAL A 23 -41.69 47.68 39.56
C VAL A 23 -40.56 46.64 39.51
N PRO A 24 -40.66 45.51 40.23
CA PRO A 24 -39.56 44.56 40.30
C PRO A 24 -39.29 43.92 38.92
N LYS A 25 -38.27 44.41 38.21
CA LYS A 25 -37.64 43.70 37.09
C LYS A 25 -36.97 42.43 37.63
N ARG A 26 -37.72 41.33 37.77
CA ARG A 26 -37.10 40.07 38.23
C ARG A 26 -37.53 38.79 37.53
N GLN A 27 -38.43 38.81 36.55
CA GLN A 27 -38.86 37.58 35.88
C GLN A 27 -38.81 37.59 34.35
N GLU A 28 -38.89 38.75 33.70
CA GLU A 28 -38.89 38.81 32.23
C GLU A 28 -37.49 38.66 31.62
N ASP A 29 -36.47 39.26 32.24
CA ASP A 29 -35.08 39.20 31.76
C ASP A 29 -34.52 37.76 31.75
N LYS A 30 -34.92 36.94 32.73
CA LYS A 30 -34.52 35.52 32.81
C LYS A 30 -35.19 34.68 31.73
N LYS A 31 -36.47 34.93 31.40
CA LYS A 31 -37.18 34.24 30.30
C LYS A 31 -36.62 34.63 28.93
N HIS A 32 -36.28 35.90 28.69
CA HIS A 32 -35.64 36.34 27.45
C HIS A 32 -34.22 35.78 27.27
N SER A 33 -33.43 35.71 28.35
CA SER A 33 -32.10 35.09 28.33
C SER A 33 -32.17 33.58 28.03
N HIS A 34 -33.19 32.89 28.55
CA HIS A 34 -33.34 31.45 28.31
C HIS A 34 -33.80 31.14 26.88
N LYS A 35 -34.72 31.95 26.32
CA LYS A 35 -35.16 31.83 24.91
C LYS A 35 -34.00 32.07 23.93
N THR A 36 -33.21 33.12 24.13
CA THR A 36 -32.04 33.42 23.29
C THR A 36 -30.95 32.33 23.37
N LYS A 37 -30.75 31.68 24.53
CA LYS A 37 -29.84 30.52 24.63
C LYS A 37 -30.35 29.29 23.87
N ILE A 38 -31.66 29.05 23.85
CA ILE A 38 -32.27 27.92 23.11
C ILE A 38 -32.15 28.15 21.61
N GLU A 39 -32.42 29.37 21.13
CA GLU A 39 -32.29 29.75 19.72
C GLU A 39 -30.84 29.62 19.23
N LYS A 40 -29.86 30.11 20.01
CA LYS A 40 -28.43 29.94 19.70
C LYS A 40 -28.02 28.46 19.58
N LYS A 41 -28.51 27.60 20.47
CA LYS A 41 -28.28 26.15 20.40
C LYS A 41 -28.91 25.51 19.17
N GLN A 42 -30.11 25.95 18.77
CA GLN A 42 -30.77 25.45 17.56
C GLN A 42 -30.03 25.87 16.28
N ILE A 43 -29.53 27.11 16.21
CA ILE A 43 -28.72 27.60 15.08
C ILE A 43 -27.41 26.79 14.98
N LEU A 44 -26.74 26.54 16.12
CA LEU A 44 -25.51 25.75 16.15
C LEU A 44 -25.76 24.30 15.71
N LYS A 45 -26.86 23.68 16.14
CA LYS A 45 -27.26 22.33 15.70
C LYS A 45 -27.54 22.27 14.20
N ARG A 46 -28.15 23.31 13.61
CA ARG A 46 -28.38 23.39 12.16
C ARG A 46 -27.07 23.51 11.38
N ARG A 47 -26.15 24.37 11.84
CA ARG A 47 -24.82 24.52 11.24
C ARG A 47 -24.00 23.23 11.34
N LEU A 48 -24.06 22.54 12.49
CA LEU A 48 -23.37 21.26 12.68
C LEU A 48 -23.91 20.16 11.75
N LYS A 49 -25.23 20.12 11.51
CA LYS A 49 -25.83 19.18 10.54
C LYS A 49 -25.31 19.43 9.12
N LEU A 50 -25.18 20.69 8.71
CA LEU A 50 -24.63 21.05 7.39
C LEU A 50 -23.15 20.64 7.26
N ILE A 51 -22.33 20.98 8.27
CA ILE A 51 -20.91 20.59 8.32
C ILE A 51 -20.77 19.06 8.29
N ARG A 52 -21.62 18.33 9.03
CA ARG A 52 -21.63 16.87 9.03
C ARG A 52 -21.95 16.30 7.64
N ASN A 53 -22.94 16.84 6.94
CA ASN A 53 -23.29 16.37 5.60
C ASN A 53 -22.17 16.62 4.60
N ILE A 54 -21.55 17.80 4.64
CA ILE A 54 -20.39 18.13 3.78
C ILE A 54 -19.21 17.22 4.11
N GLY A 55 -18.92 17.01 5.39
CA GLY A 55 -17.88 16.08 5.84
C GLY A 55 -18.14 14.64 5.38
N LEU A 56 -19.40 14.18 5.42
CA LEU A 56 -19.77 12.85 4.95
C LEU A 56 -19.52 12.70 3.44
N SER A 57 -19.88 13.70 2.64
CA SER A 57 -19.60 13.73 1.20
C SER A 57 -18.09 13.72 0.91
N PHE A 58 -17.31 14.41 1.71
CA PHE A 58 -15.85 14.46 1.57
C PHE A 58 -15.20 13.11 1.89
N VAL A 59 -15.66 12.42 2.94
CA VAL A 59 -15.20 11.06 3.26
C VAL A 59 -15.50 10.10 2.11
N VAL A 60 -16.69 10.18 1.52
CA VAL A 60 -17.05 9.36 0.34
C VAL A 60 -16.11 9.64 -0.83
N ALA A 61 -15.78 10.90 -1.10
CA ALA A 61 -14.84 11.27 -2.16
C ALA A 61 -13.42 10.70 -1.91
N ILE A 62 -12.92 10.79 -0.67
CA ILE A 62 -11.63 10.19 -0.30
C ILE A 62 -11.64 8.68 -0.47
N VAL A 63 -12.71 8.00 -0.05
CA VAL A 63 -12.83 6.54 -0.20
C VAL A 63 -12.76 6.12 -1.66
N ILE A 64 -13.42 6.87 -2.54
CA ILE A 64 -13.36 6.64 -3.99
C ILE A 64 -11.91 6.79 -4.48
N LEU A 65 -11.24 7.91 -4.17
CA LEU A 65 -9.85 8.15 -4.56
C LEU A 65 -8.90 7.07 -4.04
N PHE A 66 -9.08 6.64 -2.79
CA PHE A 66 -8.28 5.56 -2.20
C PHE A 66 -8.47 4.24 -2.94
N ARG A 67 -9.72 3.87 -3.28
CA ARG A 67 -10.02 2.67 -4.08
C ARG A 67 -9.37 2.75 -5.46
N TYR A 68 -9.48 3.89 -6.15
CA TYR A 68 -8.81 4.10 -7.42
C TYR A 68 -7.28 3.97 -7.29
N SER A 69 -6.68 4.58 -6.28
CA SER A 69 -5.24 4.46 -6.03
C SER A 69 -4.80 3.00 -5.83
N SER A 70 -5.58 2.20 -5.10
CA SER A 70 -5.33 0.77 -4.91
C SER A 70 -5.39 -0.01 -6.23
N ILE A 71 -6.36 0.32 -7.10
CA ILE A 71 -6.50 -0.29 -8.42
C ILE A 71 -5.27 0.03 -9.28
N TYR A 72 -4.84 1.30 -9.30
CA TYR A 72 -3.66 1.71 -10.07
C TYR A 72 -2.37 1.03 -9.59
N ARG A 73 -2.19 0.87 -8.27
CA ARG A 73 -1.06 0.09 -7.73
C ARG A 73 -1.08 -1.36 -8.23
N THR A 74 -2.25 -2.00 -8.14
CA THR A 74 -2.42 -3.39 -8.59
C THR A 74 -2.17 -3.53 -10.11
N GLN A 75 -2.61 -2.56 -10.91
CA GLN A 75 -2.30 -2.54 -12.35
C GLN A 75 -0.80 -2.40 -12.61
N GLY A 76 -0.10 -1.56 -11.86
CA GLY A 76 1.35 -1.43 -11.95
C GLY A 76 2.08 -2.73 -11.61
N ASP A 77 1.63 -3.44 -10.58
CA ASP A 77 2.21 -4.73 -10.19
C ASP A 77 1.94 -5.80 -11.25
N ILE A 78 0.74 -5.83 -11.85
CA ILE A 78 0.41 -6.72 -12.97
C ILE A 78 1.33 -6.46 -14.17
N ILE A 79 1.59 -5.20 -14.52
CA ILE A 79 2.47 -4.85 -15.63
C ILE A 79 3.89 -5.32 -15.36
N LYS A 80 4.43 -5.06 -14.16
CA LYS A 80 5.77 -5.52 -13.77
C LYS A 80 5.88 -7.05 -13.82
N LYS A 81 4.85 -7.76 -13.35
CA LYS A 81 4.84 -9.24 -13.42
C LYS A 81 4.77 -9.76 -14.84
N GLN A 82 4.04 -9.10 -15.73
CA GLN A 82 4.05 -9.46 -17.15
C GLN A 82 5.42 -9.20 -17.80
N GLU A 83 6.06 -8.09 -17.48
CA GLU A 83 7.41 -7.77 -17.94
C GLU A 83 8.44 -8.80 -17.45
N GLU A 84 8.35 -9.20 -16.17
CA GLU A 84 9.18 -10.25 -15.58
C GLU A 84 8.98 -11.60 -16.31
N ILE A 85 7.73 -11.99 -16.57
CA ILE A 85 7.42 -13.21 -17.33
C ILE A 85 7.96 -13.13 -18.76
N TYR A 86 7.82 -11.99 -19.43
CA TYR A 86 8.33 -11.80 -20.78
C TYR A 86 9.85 -11.93 -20.82
N ASN A 87 10.56 -11.27 -19.90
CA ASN A 87 12.02 -11.34 -19.79
C ASN A 87 12.49 -12.78 -19.51
N VAL A 88 11.83 -13.49 -18.60
CA VAL A 88 12.15 -14.90 -18.30
C VAL A 88 11.90 -15.80 -19.52
N ARG A 89 10.84 -15.54 -20.28
CA ARG A 89 10.55 -16.28 -21.51
C ARG A 89 11.61 -16.01 -22.57
N GLU A 90 12.00 -14.76 -22.77
CA GLU A 90 13.05 -14.38 -23.72
C GLU A 90 14.39 -15.03 -23.35
N GLN A 91 14.74 -15.03 -22.06
CA GLN A 91 15.93 -15.73 -21.57
C GLN A 91 15.87 -17.24 -21.84
N ASN A 92 14.73 -17.89 -21.58
CA ASN A 92 14.55 -19.31 -21.89
C ASN A 92 14.66 -19.60 -23.39
N GLU A 93 14.06 -18.77 -24.25
CA GLU A 93 14.16 -18.91 -25.70
C GLU A 93 15.61 -18.72 -26.18
N SER A 94 16.34 -17.73 -25.64
CA SER A 94 17.76 -17.52 -25.90
C SER A 94 18.62 -18.73 -25.49
N MET A 95 18.45 -19.23 -24.26
CA MET A 95 19.18 -20.42 -23.77
C MET A 95 18.87 -21.65 -24.61
N LYS A 96 17.62 -21.82 -25.05
CA LYS A 96 17.23 -22.93 -25.94
C LYS A 96 17.94 -22.83 -27.29
N VAL A 97 18.06 -21.63 -27.86
CA VAL A 97 18.82 -21.39 -29.10
C VAL A 97 20.30 -21.69 -28.89
N GLU A 98 20.88 -21.30 -27.75
CA GLU A 98 22.26 -21.64 -27.41
C GLU A 98 22.48 -23.14 -27.29
N LEU A 99 21.60 -23.88 -26.60
CA LEU A 99 21.67 -25.34 -26.49
C LEU A 99 21.63 -26.03 -27.86
N ILE A 100 20.84 -25.52 -28.81
CA ILE A 100 20.83 -26.06 -30.18
C ILE A 100 22.19 -25.86 -30.85
N LYS A 101 22.90 -24.75 -30.60
CA LYS A 101 24.27 -24.55 -31.10
C LYS A 101 25.24 -25.59 -30.52
N PHE A 102 25.08 -25.94 -29.24
CA PHE A 102 25.90 -26.95 -28.57
C PHE A 102 25.56 -28.39 -28.99
N ASN A 103 24.32 -28.67 -29.39
CA ASN A 103 23.91 -29.95 -29.97
C ASN A 103 24.38 -30.13 -31.43
N ASN A 104 25.24 -29.25 -31.93
CA ASN A 104 25.87 -29.42 -33.22
C ASN A 104 27.07 -30.37 -33.07
N LEU A 105 26.99 -31.55 -33.71
CA LEU A 105 28.06 -32.55 -33.74
C LEU A 105 29.43 -31.94 -34.11
N LYS A 106 29.43 -30.92 -34.99
CA LYS A 106 30.62 -30.20 -35.41
C LYS A 106 31.29 -29.42 -34.26
N TYR A 107 30.50 -28.85 -33.36
CA TYR A 107 31.03 -28.17 -32.17
C TYR A 107 31.71 -29.15 -31.20
N ILE A 108 31.10 -30.32 -31.03
CA ILE A 108 31.64 -31.40 -30.19
C ILE A 108 32.94 -31.92 -30.81
N GLU A 109 32.98 -32.14 -32.12
CA GLU A 109 34.17 -32.57 -32.86
C GLU A 109 35.30 -31.53 -32.77
N ASP A 110 34.99 -30.25 -32.92
CA ASP A 110 35.96 -29.16 -32.80
C ASP A 110 36.55 -29.09 -31.38
N ILE A 111 35.73 -29.16 -30.32
CA ILE A 111 36.25 -29.19 -28.93
C ILE A 111 37.10 -30.44 -28.70
N ALA A 112 36.63 -31.61 -29.12
CA ALA A 112 37.32 -32.87 -28.94
C ALA A 112 38.71 -32.82 -29.60
N THR A 113 38.79 -32.32 -30.83
CA THR A 113 40.03 -32.27 -31.60
C THR A 113 40.96 -31.13 -31.19
N THR A 114 40.46 -29.92 -30.92
CA THR A 114 41.31 -28.77 -30.56
C THR A 114 41.65 -28.69 -29.08
N LYS A 115 40.66 -28.75 -28.19
CA LYS A 115 40.88 -28.58 -26.74
C LYS A 115 41.34 -29.86 -26.07
N LEU A 116 40.67 -30.98 -26.38
CA LEU A 116 40.97 -32.28 -25.76
C LEU A 116 42.03 -33.08 -26.53
N LYS A 117 42.49 -32.57 -27.68
CA LYS A 117 43.47 -33.23 -28.58
C LYS A 117 43.08 -34.66 -28.94
N MET A 118 41.79 -34.98 -28.90
CA MET A 118 41.26 -36.26 -29.32
C MET A 118 41.50 -36.41 -30.83
N LYS A 119 42.05 -37.55 -31.22
CA LYS A 119 42.17 -37.92 -32.63
C LYS A 119 41.09 -38.92 -32.95
N LYS A 120 40.48 -38.78 -34.12
CA LYS A 120 39.54 -39.79 -34.63
C LYS A 120 40.27 -41.14 -34.67
N PRO A 121 39.75 -42.19 -34.01
CA PRO A 121 40.43 -43.47 -33.96
C PRO A 121 40.55 -44.04 -35.37
N ASN A 122 41.76 -44.47 -35.72
CA ASN A 122 42.01 -45.17 -36.97
C ASN A 122 41.62 -46.63 -36.77
N ALA A 123 40.64 -47.12 -37.55
CA ALA A 123 40.12 -48.49 -37.44
C ALA A 123 41.21 -49.57 -37.63
N GLY A 124 42.36 -49.24 -38.22
CA GLY A 124 43.48 -50.16 -38.38
C GLY A 124 44.37 -50.36 -37.15
N VAL A 125 44.20 -49.57 -36.07
CA VAL A 125 45.06 -49.62 -34.86
C VAL A 125 44.20 -49.70 -33.59
N ALA A 126 43.24 -50.63 -33.58
CA ALA A 126 42.45 -50.92 -32.39
C ALA A 126 43.19 -51.96 -31.52
N ILE A 127 43.60 -51.57 -30.31
CA ILE A 127 44.17 -52.47 -29.31
C ILE A 127 43.07 -52.79 -28.30
N TYR A 128 42.73 -54.06 -28.15
CA TYR A 128 41.78 -54.53 -27.15
C TYR A 128 42.51 -54.73 -25.82
N CYS A 129 42.21 -53.88 -24.83
CA CYS A 129 42.71 -54.05 -23.47
C CYS A 129 41.65 -54.78 -22.64
N ASN A 130 42.06 -55.87 -21.98
CA ASN A 130 41.19 -56.61 -21.07
C ASN A 130 41.12 -55.85 -19.74
N LEU A 131 39.94 -55.40 -19.35
CA LEU A 131 39.72 -54.47 -18.22
C LEU A 131 39.62 -55.17 -16.85
N GLU A 132 39.87 -56.48 -16.78
CA GLU A 132 39.68 -57.31 -15.58
C GLU A 132 40.64 -56.98 -14.42
N GLN A 133 41.64 -56.10 -14.60
CA GLN A 133 42.63 -55.76 -13.56
C GLN A 133 42.71 -54.27 -13.20
N VAL A 134 41.80 -53.43 -13.72
CA VAL A 134 41.73 -52.02 -13.28
C VAL A 134 40.76 -51.94 -12.12
N GLU A 135 41.30 -51.94 -10.90
CA GLU A 135 40.55 -51.52 -9.72
C GLU A 135 40.12 -50.06 -9.90
N VAL A 136 38.88 -49.88 -10.30
CA VAL A 136 38.23 -48.57 -10.37
C VAL A 136 38.11 -48.07 -8.92
N PRO A 137 38.70 -46.91 -8.53
CA PRO A 137 38.52 -46.39 -7.19
C PRO A 137 37.02 -46.17 -6.96
N HIS A 138 36.49 -46.94 -6.01
CA HIS A 138 35.09 -46.96 -5.62
C HIS A 138 34.69 -45.56 -5.15
N GLY A 139 33.57 -45.07 -5.69
CA GLY A 139 33.11 -43.70 -5.56
C GLY A 139 33.09 -43.18 -4.13
N GLU A 140 33.62 -41.98 -3.97
CA GLU A 140 33.48 -41.17 -2.78
C GLU A 140 31.99 -40.82 -2.61
N LYS A 141 31.37 -41.38 -1.58
CA LYS A 141 30.03 -41.01 -1.15
C LYS A 141 30.08 -39.59 -0.61
N VAL A 142 29.70 -38.62 -1.43
CA VAL A 142 29.41 -37.27 -0.94
C VAL A 142 28.12 -37.34 -0.15
N VAL A 143 28.27 -37.29 1.17
CA VAL A 143 27.19 -37.14 2.15
C VAL A 143 26.57 -35.75 1.92
N GLU A 144 25.30 -35.72 1.51
CA GLU A 144 24.51 -34.49 1.56
C GLU A 144 24.22 -34.15 3.03
N GLU A 145 24.89 -33.11 3.55
CA GLU A 145 24.47 -32.47 4.80
C GLU A 145 23.29 -31.52 4.52
N SER A 146 22.09 -31.95 4.91
CA SER A 146 20.90 -31.13 4.99
C SER A 146 21.03 -30.05 6.07
N LYS A 147 21.17 -28.77 5.69
CA LYS A 147 21.12 -27.64 6.62
C LYS A 147 19.68 -27.20 6.92
N GLU A 148 18.94 -28.02 7.65
CA GLU A 148 17.61 -27.70 8.19
C GLU A 148 17.71 -27.02 9.57
N GLY A 149 18.27 -25.81 9.63
CA GLY A 149 18.49 -25.11 10.92
C GLY A 149 17.77 -23.78 11.12
N PHE A 150 17.43 -23.07 10.03
CA PHE A 150 16.95 -21.68 10.11
C PHE A 150 15.65 -21.43 9.33
N PHE A 151 15.38 -22.19 8.27
CA PHE A 151 14.19 -21.99 7.45
C PHE A 151 12.90 -22.50 8.13
N GLU A 152 12.99 -23.60 8.89
CA GLU A 152 11.85 -24.13 9.65
C GLU A 152 11.39 -23.19 10.77
N LYS A 153 12.33 -22.50 11.43
CA LYS A 153 12.01 -21.54 12.50
C LYS A 153 11.26 -20.32 12.00
N ILE A 154 11.54 -19.86 10.78
CA ILE A 154 10.86 -18.70 10.19
C ILE A 154 9.47 -19.09 9.69
N LYS A 155 9.30 -20.32 9.17
CA LYS A 155 8.00 -20.83 8.70
C LYS A 155 6.93 -20.85 9.80
N ASN A 156 7.29 -21.25 11.03
CA ASN A 156 6.34 -21.30 12.16
C ASN A 156 5.94 -19.93 12.74
N ILE A 157 6.59 -18.84 12.34
CA ILE A 157 6.28 -17.48 12.80
C ILE A 157 5.43 -16.71 11.78
N LEU A 158 5.57 -17.05 10.50
CA LEU A 158 4.91 -16.36 9.39
C LEU A 158 3.69 -17.11 8.82
N PHE A 159 3.56 -18.40 9.11
CA PHE A 159 2.43 -19.25 8.74
C PHE A 159 1.89 -19.96 9.97
#